data_AF-A0A4Q5M0F8-F1
#
_entry.id   AF-A0A4Q5M0F8-F1
#
_cell.length_a   1.000
_cell.length_b   1.000
_cell.length_c   1.000
_cell.angle_alpha   90.00
_cell.angle_beta   90.00
_cell.angle_gamma   90.00
#
_symmetry.space_group_name_H-M   'P 1'
#
loop_
_entity.id
_entity.type
_entity.pdbx_description
1 polymer ?
#
loop_
_entity_poly.entity_id
_entity_poly.type
_entity_poly.pdbx_seq_one_letter_code
_entity_poly.pdbx_strand_id
1 'polypeptide(L)'
;MKTVKLLALLLATTFLSAGCGSKDEEEKKEEPKTAVEALENIAQEAEKMSKDGPTEVVDAKVLKELLPADADGLPRTEASSEKTGAMGFKVSTANGKYREGDSSIEVSIVDVAGTGAIMGMAAWAMVDVDKENESGYEKTTTYKDHKAFEKYSNTNKDGELAVLLANRFVVSVKGNNVSMDKIKATLEDIDLGKLSAMK
;
A
#
# COMPACT_ATOMS: atom_id res chain seq x y z
N MET A 1 50.71 -30.73 31.33
CA MET A 1 50.24 -29.52 30.60
C MET A 1 51.44 -28.98 29.83
N LYS A 2 51.27 -28.75 28.51
CA LYS A 2 52.24 -28.78 27.38
C LYS A 2 51.90 -30.02 26.52
N THR A 3 51.83 -30.04 25.19
CA THR A 3 52.11 -29.11 24.08
C THR A 3 51.57 -29.77 22.79
N VAL A 4 51.07 -28.98 21.84
CA VAL A 4 51.29 -29.02 20.36
C VAL A 4 51.47 -30.38 19.66
N LYS A 5 50.65 -30.71 18.64
CA LYS A 5 51.05 -30.76 17.20
C LYS A 5 50.03 -31.48 16.30
N LEU A 6 49.90 -30.83 15.14
CA LEU A 6 49.33 -31.22 13.85
C LEU A 6 49.90 -32.55 13.33
N LEU A 7 49.06 -33.43 12.77
CA LEU A 7 49.47 -34.37 11.72
C LEU A 7 48.28 -34.75 10.83
N ALA A 8 48.43 -34.50 9.53
CA ALA A 8 47.54 -34.91 8.46
C ALA A 8 47.79 -36.39 8.10
N LEU A 9 46.74 -37.12 7.70
CA LEU A 9 46.90 -38.27 6.81
C LEU A 9 45.62 -38.52 6.00
N LEU A 10 45.78 -38.62 4.68
CA LEU A 10 44.77 -38.97 3.68
C LEU A 10 44.16 -40.36 3.94
N LEU A 11 42.88 -40.53 3.60
CA LEU A 11 42.46 -41.69 2.81
C LEU A 11 41.14 -41.43 2.07
N ALA A 12 41.16 -41.70 0.77
CA ALA A 12 40.02 -41.62 -0.14
C ALA A 12 39.05 -42.78 0.09
N THR A 13 37.74 -42.50 0.04
CA THR A 13 36.73 -43.47 -0.38
C THR A 13 35.57 -42.73 -1.03
N THR A 14 35.45 -42.93 -2.34
CA THR A 14 34.25 -42.74 -3.16
C THR A 14 33.05 -43.43 -2.54
N PHE A 15 31.99 -42.67 -2.27
CA PHE A 15 30.64 -43.20 -2.11
C PHE A 15 29.76 -42.54 -3.19
N LEU A 16 29.51 -43.28 -4.28
CA LEU A 16 28.37 -43.00 -5.15
C LEU A 16 27.13 -43.52 -4.43
N SER A 17 26.20 -42.61 -4.13
CA SER A 17 24.79 -42.95 -3.94
C SER A 17 23.96 -41.94 -4.71
N ALA A 18 23.26 -42.43 -5.73
CA ALA A 18 22.19 -41.73 -6.40
C ALA A 18 21.02 -41.52 -5.42
N GLY A 19 20.44 -40.32 -5.41
CA GLY A 19 19.22 -40.04 -4.63
C GLY A 19 18.89 -38.55 -4.55
N CYS A 20 18.00 -38.10 -5.44
CA CYS A 20 17.05 -36.98 -5.35
C CYS A 20 17.45 -35.68 -4.61
N GLY A 21 17.66 -34.63 -5.40
CA GLY A 21 16.65 -33.57 -5.54
C GLY A 21 16.44 -32.62 -4.35
N SER A 22 17.30 -31.61 -4.24
CA SER A 22 16.93 -30.26 -3.82
C SER A 22 18.13 -29.35 -4.12
N LYS A 23 18.13 -28.77 -5.32
CA LYS A 23 18.95 -27.60 -5.62
C LYS A 23 18.25 -26.42 -4.95
N ASP A 24 18.85 -25.92 -3.88
CA ASP A 24 18.63 -24.56 -3.43
C ASP A 24 19.13 -23.64 -4.56
N GLU A 25 18.22 -23.16 -5.39
CA GLU A 25 18.48 -22.09 -6.34
C GLU A 25 18.36 -20.77 -5.56
N GLU A 26 19.51 -20.24 -5.17
CA GLU A 26 19.66 -18.83 -4.85
C GLU A 26 19.26 -18.02 -6.11
N GLU A 27 18.13 -17.30 -6.04
CA GLU A 27 17.78 -16.27 -7.01
C GLU A 27 18.84 -15.17 -6.99
N LYS A 28 19.86 -15.31 -7.86
CA LYS A 28 20.74 -14.21 -8.23
C LYS A 28 19.93 -13.22 -9.06
N LYS A 29 19.55 -12.10 -8.44
CA LYS A 29 19.26 -10.87 -9.20
C LYS A 29 20.57 -10.42 -9.85
N GLU A 30 20.72 -10.70 -11.15
CA GLU A 30 21.81 -10.13 -11.93
C GLU A 30 21.62 -8.61 -12.03
N GLU A 31 22.61 -7.84 -11.59
CA GLU A 31 22.67 -6.41 -11.90
C GLU A 31 22.88 -6.23 -13.42
N PRO A 32 22.13 -5.33 -14.08
CA PRO A 32 22.24 -5.17 -15.53
C PRO A 32 23.63 -4.62 -15.88
N LYS A 33 24.35 -5.31 -16.77
CA LYS A 33 25.72 -4.95 -17.16
C LYS A 33 25.73 -3.83 -18.19
N THR A 34 24.58 -3.52 -18.80
CA THR A 34 24.41 -2.48 -19.81
C THR A 34 23.08 -1.72 -19.66
N ALA A 35 23.03 -0.50 -20.21
CA ALA A 35 21.81 0.29 -20.25
C ALA A 35 20.69 -0.35 -21.10
N VAL A 36 21.05 -1.19 -22.08
CA VAL A 36 20.09 -1.93 -22.91
C VAL A 36 19.43 -3.04 -22.12
N GLU A 37 20.18 -3.83 -21.36
CA GLU A 37 19.64 -4.85 -20.47
C GLU A 37 18.80 -4.24 -19.34
N ALA A 38 19.18 -3.06 -18.82
CA ALA A 38 18.37 -2.34 -17.85
C ALA A 38 17.02 -1.90 -18.45
N LEU A 39 17.02 -1.39 -19.69
CA LEU A 39 15.80 -1.02 -20.41
C LEU A 39 14.94 -2.25 -20.75
N GLU A 40 15.56 -3.36 -21.15
CA GLU A 40 14.87 -4.62 -21.43
C GLU A 40 14.24 -5.21 -20.15
N ASN A 41 14.95 -5.19 -19.02
CA ASN A 41 14.40 -5.62 -17.74
C ASN A 41 13.24 -4.72 -17.29
N ILE A 42 13.33 -3.41 -17.47
CA ILE A 42 12.23 -2.48 -17.21
C ILE A 42 11.03 -2.79 -18.12
N ALA A 43 11.28 -3.06 -19.41
CA ALA A 43 10.23 -3.39 -20.38
C ALA A 43 9.57 -4.74 -20.07
N GLN A 44 10.34 -5.77 -19.73
CA GLN A 44 9.85 -7.09 -19.36
C GLN A 44 9.07 -7.06 -18.04
N GLU A 45 9.55 -6.33 -17.03
CA GLU A 45 8.83 -6.17 -15.77
C GLU A 45 7.53 -5.37 -15.97
N ALA A 46 7.54 -4.35 -16.82
CA ALA A 46 6.34 -3.62 -17.22
C ALA A 46 5.34 -4.52 -17.99
N GLU A 47 5.82 -5.39 -18.87
CA GLU A 47 4.98 -6.32 -19.63
C GLU A 47 4.39 -7.42 -18.73
N LYS A 48 5.17 -7.92 -17.76
CA LYS A 48 4.75 -8.91 -16.77
C LYS A 48 3.74 -8.32 -15.79
N MET A 49 3.97 -7.10 -15.29
CA MET A 49 2.98 -6.37 -14.47
C MET A 49 1.68 -6.08 -15.23
N SER A 50 1.75 -5.89 -16.55
CA SER A 50 0.59 -5.69 -17.44
C SER A 50 -0.19 -6.98 -17.71
N LYS A 51 0.49 -8.13 -17.80
CA LYS A 51 -0.12 -9.44 -18.11
C LYS A 51 -0.58 -10.22 -16.88
N ASP A 52 0.12 -10.11 -15.75
CA ASP A 52 -0.08 -10.98 -14.57
C ASP A 52 -0.68 -10.27 -13.35
N GLY A 53 -0.87 -8.95 -13.40
CA GLY A 53 -1.55 -8.20 -12.33
C GLY A 53 -3.07 -8.44 -12.31
N PRO A 54 -3.75 -8.34 -11.15
CA PRO A 54 -5.21 -8.35 -11.11
C PRO A 54 -5.72 -7.23 -12.01
N THR A 55 -6.51 -7.56 -13.03
CA THR A 55 -7.16 -6.59 -13.91
C THR A 55 -8.58 -6.26 -13.45
N GLU A 56 -9.13 -7.09 -12.55
CA GLU A 56 -10.42 -6.88 -11.93
C GLU A 56 -10.29 -6.17 -10.58
N VAL A 57 -11.20 -5.23 -10.35
CA VAL A 57 -11.37 -4.52 -9.10
C VAL A 57 -12.57 -5.08 -8.33
N VAL A 58 -12.48 -5.01 -6.99
CA VAL A 58 -13.56 -5.31 -6.06
C VAL A 58 -14.84 -4.58 -6.49
N ASP A 59 -16.00 -5.21 -6.29
CA ASP A 59 -17.28 -4.55 -6.57
C ASP A 59 -17.41 -3.28 -5.71
N ALA A 60 -17.74 -2.15 -6.33
CA ALA A 60 -17.85 -0.87 -5.65
C ALA A 60 -18.91 -0.88 -4.54
N LYS A 61 -19.93 -1.75 -4.65
CA LYS A 61 -20.93 -1.96 -3.59
C LYS A 61 -20.31 -2.61 -2.36
N VAL A 62 -19.39 -3.56 -2.53
CA VAL A 62 -18.66 -4.20 -1.42
C VAL A 62 -17.75 -3.18 -0.73
N LEU A 63 -17.08 -2.31 -1.48
CA LEU A 63 -16.32 -1.20 -0.89
C LEU A 63 -17.21 -0.24 -0.10
N LYS A 64 -18.42 0.06 -0.62
CA LYS A 64 -19.38 0.94 0.05
C LYS A 64 -19.91 0.38 1.36
N GLU A 65 -20.00 -0.94 1.49
CA GLU A 65 -20.36 -1.60 2.75
C GLU A 65 -19.31 -1.41 3.85
N LEU A 66 -18.07 -1.05 3.51
CA LEU A 66 -17.00 -0.73 4.46
C LEU A 66 -17.02 0.72 4.93
N LEU A 67 -17.87 1.58 4.35
CA LEU A 67 -18.01 2.96 4.83
C LEU A 67 -18.71 2.95 6.19
N PRO A 68 -18.17 3.66 7.19
CA PRO A 68 -18.74 3.66 8.54
C PRO A 68 -20.13 4.32 8.56
N ALA A 69 -20.89 4.04 9.62
CA ALA A 69 -22.25 4.57 9.76
C ALA A 69 -22.26 6.05 10.15
N ASP A 70 -21.25 6.48 10.90
CA ASP A 70 -20.95 7.86 11.29
C ASP A 70 -19.43 8.09 11.24
N ALA A 71 -18.99 9.32 11.52
CA ALA A 71 -17.58 9.67 11.61
C ALA A 71 -17.32 10.39 12.94
N ASP A 72 -17.13 9.60 14.01
CA ASP A 72 -16.96 10.07 15.39
C ASP A 72 -18.10 11.01 15.82
N GLY A 73 -19.33 10.62 15.54
CA GLY A 73 -20.53 11.42 15.85
C GLY A 73 -21.02 12.34 14.74
N LEU A 74 -20.27 12.52 13.63
CA LEU A 74 -20.82 13.18 12.44
C LEU A 74 -21.72 12.20 11.66
N PRO A 75 -23.01 12.49 11.46
CA PRO A 75 -23.92 11.58 10.76
C PRO A 75 -23.55 11.48 9.29
N ARG A 76 -23.66 10.27 8.72
CA ARG A 76 -23.50 10.06 7.28
C ARG A 76 -24.66 10.68 6.51
N THR A 77 -24.32 11.59 5.60
CA THR A 77 -25.26 12.31 4.73
C THR A 77 -25.32 11.74 3.32
N GLU A 78 -24.24 11.10 2.86
CA GLU A 78 -24.15 10.50 1.53
C GLU A 78 -23.28 9.24 1.57
N ALA A 79 -23.65 8.24 0.78
CA ALA A 79 -22.81 7.07 0.49
C ALA A 79 -22.98 6.67 -0.97
N SER A 80 -21.90 6.70 -1.74
CA SER A 80 -21.89 6.38 -3.17
C SER A 80 -20.84 5.32 -3.48
N SER A 81 -21.06 4.64 -4.60
CA SER A 81 -20.17 3.60 -5.12
C SER A 81 -20.12 3.72 -6.62
N GLU A 82 -18.93 3.70 -7.20
CA GLU A 82 -18.71 3.84 -8.62
C GLU A 82 -17.65 2.85 -9.09
N LYS A 83 -17.83 2.30 -10.29
CA LYS A 83 -16.82 1.53 -10.99
C LYS A 83 -16.60 2.17 -12.36
N THR A 84 -15.38 2.61 -12.63
CA THR A 84 -14.98 3.19 -13.93
C THR A 84 -13.89 2.34 -14.56
N GLY A 85 -13.72 2.47 -15.87
CA GLY A 85 -12.61 1.84 -16.56
C GLY A 85 -12.35 2.45 -17.93
N ALA A 86 -11.07 2.59 -18.27
CA ALA A 86 -10.58 3.13 -19.53
C ALA A 86 -9.18 2.59 -19.82
N MET A 87 -8.84 2.40 -21.11
CA MET A 87 -7.50 2.01 -21.55
C MET A 87 -6.91 0.79 -20.82
N GLY A 88 -7.75 -0.20 -20.48
CA GLY A 88 -7.33 -1.42 -19.77
C GLY A 88 -7.23 -1.28 -18.25
N PHE A 89 -7.44 -0.09 -17.70
CA PHE A 89 -7.50 0.14 -16.25
C PHE A 89 -8.94 0.12 -15.76
N LYS A 90 -9.14 -0.43 -14.56
CA LYS A 90 -10.39 -0.36 -13.81
C LYS A 90 -10.12 0.26 -12.45
N VAL A 91 -11.07 1.06 -12.00
CA VAL A 91 -11.06 1.70 -10.68
C VAL A 91 -12.42 1.46 -10.05
N SER A 92 -12.41 1.03 -8.80
CA SER A 92 -13.60 0.89 -7.98
C SER A 92 -13.49 1.82 -6.79
N THR A 93 -14.51 2.63 -6.56
CA THR A 93 -14.49 3.67 -5.54
C THR A 93 -15.77 3.61 -4.71
N ALA A 94 -15.63 3.80 -3.40
CA ALA A 94 -16.73 4.13 -2.51
C ALA A 94 -16.43 5.44 -1.77
N ASN A 95 -17.42 6.34 -1.72
CA ASN A 95 -17.30 7.61 -1.02
C ASN A 95 -18.41 7.75 0.02
N GLY A 96 -18.03 8.18 1.23
CA GLY A 96 -18.95 8.53 2.31
C GLY A 96 -18.75 9.97 2.73
N LYS A 97 -19.83 10.72 2.91
CA LYS A 97 -19.76 12.11 3.42
C LYS A 97 -20.54 12.24 4.72
N TYR A 98 -19.90 12.85 5.71
CA TYR A 98 -20.39 12.96 7.09
C TYR A 98 -20.35 14.43 7.48
N ARG A 99 -21.46 14.99 7.98
CA ARG A 99 -21.57 16.44 8.22
C ARG A 99 -22.49 16.78 9.38
N GLU A 100 -22.08 17.77 10.16
CA GLU A 100 -22.91 18.43 11.15
C GLU A 100 -22.44 19.89 11.30
N GLY A 101 -23.34 20.85 11.07
CA GLY A 101 -22.98 22.27 11.04
C GLY A 101 -21.86 22.56 10.03
N ASP A 102 -20.78 23.18 10.51
CA ASP A 102 -19.61 23.54 9.72
C ASP A 102 -18.54 22.44 9.67
N SER A 103 -18.72 21.33 10.39
CA SER A 103 -17.76 20.22 10.42
C SER A 103 -18.13 19.16 9.41
N SER A 104 -17.14 18.67 8.66
CA SER A 104 -17.36 17.59 7.70
C SER A 104 -16.18 16.63 7.58
N ILE A 105 -16.50 15.37 7.26
CA ILE A 105 -15.55 14.35 6.90
C ILE A 105 -15.97 13.69 5.59
N GLU A 106 -15.00 13.43 4.73
CA GLU A 106 -15.15 12.61 3.53
C GLU A 106 -14.23 11.40 3.63
N VAL A 107 -14.81 10.21 3.49
CA VAL A 107 -14.09 8.94 3.40
C VAL A 107 -14.12 8.50 1.94
N SER A 108 -12.96 8.15 1.39
CA SER A 108 -12.82 7.54 0.08
C SER A 108 -12.06 6.23 0.18
N ILE A 109 -12.63 5.15 -0.34
CA ILE A 109 -12.00 3.83 -0.47
C ILE A 109 -11.86 3.56 -1.96
N VAL A 110 -10.62 3.43 -2.44
CA VAL A 110 -10.32 3.19 -3.85
C VAL A 110 -9.55 1.88 -4.00
N ASP A 111 -10.03 1.01 -4.90
CA ASP A 111 -9.32 -0.15 -5.42
C ASP A 111 -8.89 0.14 -6.87
N VAL A 112 -7.60 -0.02 -7.14
CA VAL A 112 -7.07 0.01 -8.50
C VAL A 112 -6.28 -1.25 -8.83
N ALA A 113 -6.43 -1.66 -10.08
CA ALA A 113 -5.70 -2.76 -10.68
C ALA A 113 -4.43 -2.24 -11.38
N GLY A 114 -3.27 -2.81 -11.07
CA GLY A 114 -2.00 -2.56 -11.74
C GLY A 114 -1.12 -1.46 -11.12
N THR A 115 0.20 -1.65 -11.20
CA THR A 115 1.21 -0.80 -10.54
C THR A 115 1.26 0.63 -11.08
N GLY A 116 0.98 0.84 -12.37
CA GLY A 116 0.91 2.18 -12.97
C GLY A 116 -0.22 3.03 -12.37
N ALA A 117 -1.38 2.43 -12.10
CA ALA A 117 -2.50 3.13 -11.47
C ALA A 117 -2.18 3.51 -10.02
N ILE A 118 -1.53 2.61 -9.27
CA ILE A 118 -1.07 2.88 -7.90
C ILE A 118 -0.05 4.02 -7.86
N MET A 119 0.92 4.04 -8.78
CA MET A 119 1.87 5.15 -8.87
C MET A 119 1.17 6.48 -9.13
N GLY A 120 0.09 6.50 -9.91
CA GLY A 120 -0.69 7.71 -10.14
C GLY A 120 -1.46 8.21 -8.90
N MET A 121 -1.91 7.29 -8.03
CA MET A 121 -2.76 7.62 -6.88
C MET A 121 -2.02 7.75 -5.55
N ALA A 122 -0.94 6.99 -5.38
CA ALA A 122 -0.20 6.85 -4.13
C ALA A 122 1.30 7.06 -4.32
N ALA A 123 1.72 7.94 -5.26
CA ALA A 123 3.12 8.33 -5.43
C ALA A 123 3.77 8.81 -4.12
N TRP A 124 2.98 9.43 -3.23
CA TRP A 124 3.42 9.84 -1.90
C TRP A 124 3.96 8.68 -1.06
N ALA A 125 3.53 7.43 -1.30
CA ALA A 125 3.99 6.27 -0.55
C ALA A 125 5.42 5.84 -0.88
N MET A 126 6.00 6.40 -1.96
CA MET A 126 7.33 6.07 -2.48
C MET A 126 8.39 7.10 -2.12
N VAL A 127 8.01 8.18 -1.44
CA VAL A 127 8.90 9.28 -1.05
C VAL A 127 8.81 9.49 0.45
N ASP A 128 9.92 9.90 1.06
CA ASP A 128 9.91 10.32 2.46
C ASP A 128 9.65 11.83 2.51
N VAL A 129 8.50 12.21 3.06
CA VAL A 129 8.11 13.59 3.32
C VAL A 129 8.08 13.81 4.82
N ASP A 130 8.73 14.87 5.26
CA ASP A 130 8.62 15.40 6.61
C ASP A 130 8.73 16.92 6.54
N LYS A 131 7.58 17.60 6.65
CA LYS A 131 7.46 19.05 6.57
C LYS A 131 6.57 19.53 7.71
N GLU A 132 7.05 20.49 8.47
CA GLU A 132 6.31 21.10 9.58
C GLU A 132 6.66 22.58 9.71
N ASN A 133 5.66 23.40 10.02
CA ASN A 133 5.80 24.82 10.36
C ASN A 133 4.67 25.26 11.31
N GLU A 134 4.59 26.55 11.65
CA GLU A 134 3.59 27.01 12.62
C GLU A 134 2.13 26.80 12.15
N SER A 135 1.91 26.69 10.83
CA SER A 135 0.58 26.55 10.23
C SER A 135 0.12 25.10 10.08
N GLY A 136 1.00 24.11 10.27
CA GLY A 136 0.65 22.70 10.13
C GLY A 136 1.80 21.82 9.65
N TYR A 137 1.45 20.63 9.17
CA TYR A 137 2.42 19.63 8.75
C TYR A 137 1.94 18.80 7.54
N GLU A 138 2.91 18.18 6.89
CA GLU A 138 2.73 17.19 5.82
C GLU A 138 3.82 16.14 5.97
N LYS A 139 3.45 14.87 6.11
CA LYS A 139 4.42 13.79 6.31
C LYS A 139 3.96 12.47 5.71
N THR A 140 4.92 11.65 5.32
CA THR A 140 4.70 10.23 5.08
C THR A 140 5.10 9.45 6.32
N THR A 141 4.29 8.49 6.71
CA THR A 141 4.46 7.73 7.95
C THR A 141 3.93 6.31 7.77
N THR A 142 3.74 5.60 8.87
CA THR A 142 3.09 4.29 8.92
C THR A 142 1.87 4.34 9.82
N TYR A 143 0.77 3.72 9.39
CA TYR A 143 -0.44 3.54 10.16
C TYR A 143 -0.77 2.05 10.21
N LYS A 144 -0.72 1.43 11.40
CA LYS A 144 -0.90 -0.04 11.58
C LYS A 144 -0.07 -0.86 10.58
N ASP A 145 1.23 -0.55 10.47
CA ASP A 145 2.20 -1.18 9.55
C ASP A 145 1.97 -0.93 8.04
N HIS A 146 1.01 -0.08 7.69
CA HIS A 146 0.75 0.33 6.30
C HIS A 146 1.36 1.71 6.01
N LYS A 147 1.84 1.92 4.79
CA LYS A 147 2.32 3.25 4.36
C LYS A 147 1.17 4.25 4.42
N ALA A 148 1.43 5.40 5.02
CA ALA A 148 0.43 6.44 5.21
C ALA A 148 0.98 7.82 4.87
N PHE A 149 0.08 8.73 4.54
CA PHE A 149 0.33 10.15 4.35
C PHE A 149 -0.60 10.93 5.25
N GLU A 150 -0.05 11.83 6.05
CA GLU A 150 -0.81 12.76 6.88
C GLU A 150 -0.51 14.19 6.45
N LYS A 151 -1.57 15.00 6.35
CA LYS A 151 -1.48 16.44 6.20
C LYS A 151 -2.47 17.11 7.12
N TYR A 152 -2.07 18.17 7.80
CA TYR A 152 -2.96 18.92 8.67
C TYR A 152 -2.62 20.41 8.68
N SER A 153 -3.65 21.26 8.67
CA SER A 153 -3.53 22.69 8.90
C SER A 153 -4.11 23.05 10.28
N ASN A 154 -3.27 23.58 11.16
CA ASN A 154 -3.69 24.07 12.46
C ASN A 154 -4.57 25.32 12.33
N THR A 155 -4.28 26.16 11.32
CA THR A 155 -5.01 27.41 11.06
C THR A 155 -6.43 27.15 10.59
N ASN A 156 -6.60 26.23 9.63
CA ASN A 156 -7.90 25.97 9.00
C ASN A 156 -8.67 24.84 9.69
N LYS A 157 -7.99 24.03 10.52
CA LYS A 157 -8.52 22.80 11.13
C LYS A 157 -9.00 21.80 10.07
N ASP A 158 -8.22 21.68 9.01
CA ASP A 158 -8.48 20.77 7.91
C ASP A 158 -7.32 19.79 7.77
N GLY A 159 -7.61 18.57 7.36
CA GLY A 159 -6.58 17.55 7.21
C GLY A 159 -6.96 16.38 6.33
N GLU A 160 -5.95 15.55 6.08
CA GLU A 160 -6.05 14.31 5.34
C GLU A 160 -5.19 13.25 6.00
N LEU A 161 -5.74 12.05 6.12
CA LEU A 161 -5.00 10.82 6.38
C LEU A 161 -5.31 9.83 5.26
N ALA A 162 -4.30 9.46 4.49
CA ALA A 162 -4.39 8.45 3.45
C ALA A 162 -3.52 7.24 3.82
N VAL A 163 -4.03 6.02 3.60
CA VAL A 163 -3.33 4.76 3.89
C VAL A 163 -3.36 3.85 2.67
N LEU A 164 -2.19 3.34 2.29
CA LEU A 164 -2.00 2.39 1.21
C LEU A 164 -1.96 0.97 1.78
N LEU A 165 -2.92 0.15 1.39
CA LEU A 165 -3.10 -1.24 1.84
C LEU A 165 -2.76 -2.19 0.71
N ALA A 166 -1.98 -3.23 1.01
CA ALA A 166 -1.65 -4.31 0.09
C ALA A 166 -1.12 -3.87 -1.30
N ASN A 167 -0.50 -2.68 -1.39
CA ASN A 167 -0.05 -2.07 -2.64
C ASN A 167 -1.18 -1.96 -3.71
N ARG A 168 -2.44 -1.84 -3.26
CA ARG A 168 -3.62 -1.94 -4.12
C ARG A 168 -4.75 -0.98 -3.74
N PHE A 169 -5.07 -0.90 -2.44
CA PHE A 169 -6.18 -0.09 -1.97
C PHE A 169 -5.67 1.19 -1.32
N VAL A 170 -6.33 2.31 -1.59
CA VAL A 170 -6.10 3.58 -0.90
C VAL A 170 -7.35 3.94 -0.13
N VAL A 171 -7.22 4.10 1.18
CA VAL A 171 -8.26 4.67 2.03
C VAL A 171 -7.83 6.07 2.44
N SER A 172 -8.61 7.09 2.08
CA SER A 172 -8.37 8.48 2.47
C SER A 172 -9.53 9.00 3.30
N VAL A 173 -9.20 9.67 4.41
CA VAL A 173 -10.15 10.40 5.24
C VAL A 173 -9.74 11.87 5.23
N LYS A 174 -10.59 12.71 4.67
CA LYS A 174 -10.41 14.17 4.63
C LYS A 174 -11.36 14.82 5.61
N GLY A 175 -10.82 15.66 6.47
CA GLY A 175 -11.59 16.42 7.45
C GLY A 175 -11.57 17.90 7.13
N ASN A 176 -12.72 18.56 7.27
CA ASN A 176 -12.84 20.01 7.27
C ASN A 176 -13.46 20.50 8.58
N ASN A 177 -12.81 21.48 9.20
CA ASN A 177 -13.13 21.97 10.55
C ASN A 177 -13.26 20.84 11.60
N VAL A 178 -12.29 19.92 11.62
CA VAL A 178 -12.19 18.78 12.55
C VAL A 178 -10.74 18.52 12.96
N SER A 179 -10.53 17.86 14.11
CA SER A 179 -9.19 17.47 14.57
C SER A 179 -8.63 16.29 13.76
N MET A 180 -7.30 16.15 13.71
CA MET A 180 -6.65 14.94 13.17
C MET A 180 -7.05 13.68 13.96
N ASP A 181 -7.31 13.80 15.27
CA ASP A 181 -7.77 12.66 16.08
C ASP A 181 -9.14 12.14 15.60
N LYS A 182 -10.05 13.04 15.25
CA LYS A 182 -11.36 12.69 14.69
C LYS A 182 -11.23 12.02 13.31
N ILE A 183 -10.30 12.49 12.48
CA ILE A 183 -9.93 11.86 11.19
C ILE A 183 -9.41 10.43 11.44
N LYS A 184 -8.52 10.25 12.41
CA LYS A 184 -7.95 8.94 12.78
C LYS A 184 -9.00 7.98 13.32
N ALA A 185 -9.87 8.46 14.21
CA ALA A 185 -10.99 7.67 14.75
C ALA A 185 -11.91 7.19 13.63
N THR A 186 -12.23 8.05 12.66
CA THR A 186 -13.06 7.65 11.51
C THR A 186 -12.38 6.57 10.66
N LEU A 187 -11.06 6.64 10.48
CA LEU A 187 -10.31 5.58 9.78
C LEU A 187 -10.31 4.26 10.57
N GLU A 188 -10.30 4.31 11.91
CA GLU A 188 -10.34 3.13 12.77
C GLU A 188 -11.63 2.33 12.65
N ASP A 189 -12.75 2.99 12.34
CA ASP A 189 -14.04 2.36 12.11
C ASP A 189 -14.13 1.61 10.76
N ILE A 190 -13.13 1.77 9.88
CA ILE A 190 -13.03 1.06 8.61
C ILE A 190 -12.24 -0.23 8.82
N ASP A 191 -12.81 -1.37 8.40
CA ASP A 191 -12.13 -2.66 8.47
C ASP A 191 -11.02 -2.79 7.40
N LEU A 192 -9.86 -2.19 7.69
CA LEU A 192 -8.68 -2.21 6.82
C LEU A 192 -8.12 -3.62 6.62
N GLY A 193 -8.35 -4.53 7.58
CA GLY A 193 -7.93 -5.93 7.51
C GLY A 193 -8.74 -6.69 6.46
N LYS A 194 -10.07 -6.55 6.50
CA LYS A 194 -10.97 -7.10 5.49
C LYS A 194 -10.64 -6.53 4.11
N LEU A 195 -10.36 -5.23 3.99
CA LEU A 195 -9.98 -4.62 2.73
C LEU A 195 -8.66 -5.20 2.19
N SER A 196 -7.63 -5.32 3.04
CA SER A 196 -6.34 -5.91 2.66
C SER A 196 -6.45 -7.37 2.19
N ALA A 197 -7.43 -8.12 2.71
CA ALA A 197 -7.69 -9.50 2.35
C ALA A 197 -8.44 -9.68 1.01
N MET A 198 -8.91 -8.60 0.38
CA MET A 198 -9.62 -8.63 -0.91
C MET A 198 -8.69 -8.52 -2.13
N LYS A 199 -7.36 -8.52 -1.93
CA LYS A 199 -6.36 -8.32 -2.97
C LYS A 199 -6.24 -9.46 -3.98
#